data_AF-A0A8J3MCN6-F1
#
_entry.id   AF-A0A8J3MCN6-F1
#
_cell.length_a   1.000
_cell.length_b   1.000
_cell.length_c   1.000
_cell.angle_alpha   90.00
_cell.angle_beta   90.00
_cell.angle_gamma   90.00
#
_symmetry.space_group_name_H-M   'P 1'
#
loop_
_entity.id
_entity.type
_entity.pdbx_description
1 polymer ?
#
loop_
_entity_poly.entity_id
_entity_poly.type
_entity_poly.pdbx_seq_one_letter_code
_entity_poly.pdbx_strand_id
1 'polypeptide(L)'
;MQGRGYTWLDSEPAPVCMSKKVRKSYNYEVFSFRTGNIYTPALLRQWVFWALGLEAPSSEVMETDGRFFDPYRPAIEPGGYACAEEVLLARETTLACIRAALIEMDLFVFTLGLTEGWINTTDGTVYPVCPGTIAGQFDADLHAFRNFSYDETLQAMQQAFEAIKEVNPNVKFLLTVSPVPLTATASGDHVLVSTTYSKSVLRAVAGALSSMREDTDYFPSYEVISGAPYRAMFFDPNLRTVTPKGVEHVMSHFFAGVGMQQETPVDPIRKGAPKKVETVGDDLVCEEAVMEAWNAN
;
A
#
# COMPACT_ATOMS: atom_id res chain seq x y z
N MET A 1 -2.28 -15.38 4.91
CA MET A 1 -1.81 -16.09 3.69
C MET A 1 -0.81 -17.19 4.04
N GLN A 2 0.42 -16.88 4.46
CA GLN A 2 1.50 -17.87 4.74
C GLN A 2 1.11 -18.99 5.73
N GLY A 3 0.43 -18.66 6.83
CA GLY A 3 0.00 -19.66 7.82
C GLY A 3 -1.01 -20.69 7.30
N ARG A 4 -1.59 -20.47 6.12
CA ARG A 4 -2.49 -21.42 5.43
C ARG A 4 -1.87 -22.00 4.15
N GLY A 5 -0.55 -21.86 3.97
CA GLY A 5 0.18 -22.38 2.81
C GLY A 5 0.09 -21.51 1.55
N TYR A 6 -0.54 -20.34 1.61
CA TYR A 6 -0.57 -19.40 0.49
C TYR A 6 0.64 -18.50 0.51
N THR A 7 1.35 -18.44 -0.61
CA THR A 7 2.44 -17.51 -0.86
C THR A 7 1.91 -16.29 -1.62
N TRP A 8 2.60 -15.16 -1.49
CA TRP A 8 2.51 -14.06 -2.46
C TRP A 8 3.82 -14.01 -3.24
N LEU A 9 3.80 -13.35 -4.39
CA LEU A 9 5.02 -13.14 -5.18
C LEU A 9 5.88 -12.06 -4.50
N ASP A 10 6.99 -12.46 -3.91
CA ASP A 10 8.05 -11.56 -3.42
C ASP A 10 9.13 -11.46 -4.49
N SER A 11 9.17 -10.34 -5.21
CA SER A 11 10.08 -10.12 -6.34
C SER A 11 11.36 -9.38 -5.94
N GLU A 12 11.42 -8.85 -4.72
CA GLU A 12 12.59 -8.16 -4.18
C GLU A 12 12.96 -8.76 -2.80
N PRO A 13 13.34 -10.05 -2.75
CA PRO A 13 13.53 -10.77 -1.50
C PRO A 13 14.75 -10.27 -0.72
N ALA A 14 14.71 -10.47 0.59
CA ALA A 14 15.83 -10.09 1.46
C ALA A 14 17.12 -10.86 1.13
N PRO A 15 18.30 -10.22 1.28
CA PRO A 15 19.56 -10.93 1.33
C PRO A 15 19.55 -12.03 2.40
N VAL A 16 20.08 -13.22 2.06
CA VAL A 16 20.00 -14.43 2.88
C VAL A 16 20.52 -14.22 4.31
N CYS A 17 21.57 -13.43 4.47
CA CYS A 17 22.23 -13.17 5.76
C CYS A 17 21.53 -12.11 6.64
N MET A 18 20.45 -11.48 6.17
CA MET A 18 19.79 -10.41 6.90
C MET A 18 18.89 -10.97 8.02
N SER A 19 19.01 -10.42 9.23
CA SER A 19 18.13 -10.80 10.36
C SER A 19 16.69 -10.33 10.12
N LYS A 20 15.69 -11.06 10.66
CA LYS A 20 14.27 -10.69 10.50
C LYS A 20 13.96 -9.24 10.90
N LYS A 21 14.60 -8.74 11.96
CA LYS A 21 14.42 -7.36 12.44
C LYS A 21 14.91 -6.35 11.39
N VAL A 22 16.07 -6.60 10.79
CA VAL A 22 16.66 -5.74 9.76
C VAL A 22 15.85 -5.83 8.45
N ARG A 23 15.35 -7.02 8.08
CA ARG A 23 14.47 -7.18 6.91
C ARG A 23 13.28 -6.23 6.98
N LYS A 24 12.55 -6.25 8.11
CA LYS A 24 11.39 -5.38 8.31
C LYS A 24 11.74 -3.89 8.29
N SER A 25 12.83 -3.47 8.93
CA SER A 25 13.21 -2.04 8.94
C SER A 25 13.59 -1.53 7.54
N TYR A 26 14.07 -2.41 6.67
CA TYR A 26 14.40 -2.11 5.27
C TYR A 26 13.27 -2.48 4.29
N ASN A 27 12.07 -2.77 4.79
CA ASN A 27 10.87 -3.12 4.01
C ASN A 27 10.95 -4.43 3.18
N TYR A 28 11.90 -5.31 3.47
CA TYR A 28 11.93 -6.64 2.87
C TYR A 28 10.83 -7.55 3.45
N GLU A 29 10.25 -8.40 2.61
CA GLU A 29 9.20 -9.37 2.99
C GLU A 29 7.92 -8.73 3.55
N VAL A 30 7.71 -7.43 3.28
CA VAL A 30 6.50 -6.68 3.66
C VAL A 30 5.48 -6.63 2.52
N PHE A 31 5.95 -6.33 1.31
CA PHE A 31 5.17 -6.26 0.08
C PHE A 31 5.82 -7.11 -1.02
N SER A 32 5.19 -7.19 -2.21
CA SER A 32 5.79 -7.83 -3.39
C SER A 32 7.04 -7.12 -3.92
N PHE A 33 7.15 -5.81 -3.66
CA PHE A 33 8.25 -4.94 -4.07
C PHE A 33 8.53 -3.92 -2.98
N ARG A 34 9.77 -3.44 -2.86
CA ARG A 34 10.15 -2.47 -1.82
C ARG A 34 9.83 -1.04 -2.25
N THR A 35 8.55 -0.77 -2.47
CA THR A 35 8.04 0.58 -2.79
C THR A 35 7.55 1.34 -1.57
N GLY A 36 7.31 0.66 -0.45
CA GLY A 36 6.55 1.20 0.66
C GLY A 36 5.06 1.12 0.37
N ASN A 37 4.26 1.99 0.99
CA ASN A 37 2.83 2.00 0.74
C ASN A 37 2.51 2.72 -0.58
N ILE A 38 1.68 2.10 -1.41
CA ILE A 38 1.09 2.75 -2.59
C ILE A 38 -0.34 3.15 -2.24
N TYR A 39 -0.52 4.36 -1.71
CA TYR A 39 -1.83 4.80 -1.21
C TYR A 39 -2.82 5.18 -2.32
N THR A 40 -2.35 5.84 -3.37
CA THR A 40 -3.21 6.42 -4.42
C THR A 40 -3.11 5.64 -5.73
N PRO A 41 -4.20 5.53 -6.50
CA PRO A 41 -4.16 4.99 -7.85
C PRO A 41 -3.22 5.71 -8.80
N ALA A 42 -3.02 7.02 -8.62
CA ALA A 42 -2.08 7.79 -9.42
C ALA A 42 -0.62 7.31 -9.18
N LEU A 43 -0.26 7.03 -7.93
CA LEU A 43 1.06 6.48 -7.60
C LEU A 43 1.22 5.03 -8.10
N LEU A 44 0.16 4.21 -8.03
CA LEU A 44 0.17 2.88 -8.64
C LEU A 44 0.46 2.97 -10.14
N ARG A 45 -0.29 3.83 -10.85
CA ARG A 45 -0.10 4.07 -12.28
C ARG A 45 1.35 4.45 -12.57
N GLN A 46 1.90 5.42 -11.83
CA GLN A 46 3.29 5.85 -12.00
C GLN A 46 4.29 4.69 -11.93
N TRP A 47 4.22 3.86 -10.87
CA TRP A 47 5.13 2.72 -10.73
C TRP A 47 4.99 1.70 -11.85
N VAL A 48 3.76 1.41 -12.29
CA VAL A 48 3.50 0.51 -13.42
C VAL A 48 4.10 1.08 -14.71
N PHE A 49 3.84 2.36 -15.02
CA PHE A 49 4.32 3.00 -16.24
C PHE A 49 5.85 3.10 -16.27
N TRP A 50 6.49 3.41 -15.15
CA TRP A 50 7.95 3.39 -15.03
C TRP A 50 8.54 1.99 -15.22
N ALA A 51 7.95 0.97 -14.58
CA ALA A 51 8.46 -0.40 -14.66
C ALA A 51 8.37 -0.97 -16.08
N LEU A 52 7.29 -0.64 -16.79
CA LEU A 52 7.05 -1.06 -18.17
C LEU A 52 7.74 -0.18 -19.22
N GLY A 53 8.41 0.90 -18.80
CA GLY A 53 9.11 1.82 -19.71
C GLY A 53 8.18 2.67 -20.58
N LEU A 54 6.92 2.84 -20.16
CA LEU A 54 5.94 3.70 -20.83
C LEU A 54 6.17 5.18 -20.52
N GLU A 55 6.75 5.46 -19.35
CA GLU A 55 7.22 6.78 -18.93
C GLU A 55 8.62 6.65 -18.35
N ALA A 56 9.46 7.67 -18.52
CA ALA A 56 10.77 7.69 -17.90
C ALA A 56 10.62 7.94 -16.38
N PRO A 57 11.29 7.15 -15.51
CA PRO A 57 11.32 7.46 -14.09
C PRO A 57 12.04 8.79 -13.86
N SER A 58 11.55 9.58 -12.90
CA SER A 58 12.22 10.82 -12.49
C SER A 58 13.64 10.53 -12.03
N SER A 59 14.55 11.48 -12.26
CA SER A 59 15.93 11.44 -11.74
C SER A 59 16.08 12.15 -10.40
N GLU A 60 14.97 12.57 -9.78
CA GLU A 60 14.98 13.28 -8.50
C GLU A 60 15.55 12.41 -7.38
N VAL A 61 16.42 13.05 -6.58
CA VAL A 61 17.03 12.52 -5.36
C VAL A 61 17.02 13.63 -4.33
N MET A 62 16.57 13.32 -3.11
CA MET A 62 16.60 14.26 -1.99
C MET A 62 17.91 14.11 -1.22
N GLU A 63 18.49 15.21 -0.76
CA GLU A 63 19.64 15.21 0.15
C GLU A 63 19.21 15.72 1.53
N THR A 64 19.67 15.07 2.59
CA THR A 64 19.52 15.55 3.97
C THR A 64 20.76 15.16 4.76
N ASP A 65 21.46 16.13 5.33
CA ASP A 65 22.66 15.94 6.15
C ASP A 65 23.74 15.04 5.51
N GLY A 66 23.97 15.19 4.20
CA GLY A 66 24.95 14.41 3.45
C GLY A 66 24.54 12.96 3.17
N ARG A 67 23.27 12.62 3.35
CA ARG A 67 22.66 11.34 2.97
C ARG A 67 21.60 11.55 1.89
N PHE A 68 21.46 10.56 1.01
CA PHE A 68 20.61 10.66 -0.17
C PHE A 68 19.37 9.77 -0.04
N PHE A 69 18.21 10.26 -0.41
CA PHE A 69 16.93 9.55 -0.23
C PHE A 69 16.16 9.51 -1.55
N ASP A 70 15.45 8.40 -1.75
CA ASP A 70 14.50 8.27 -2.85
C ASP A 70 13.18 8.98 -2.47
N PRO A 71 12.79 10.08 -3.14
CA PRO A 71 11.51 10.75 -2.87
C PRO A 71 10.28 9.86 -3.07
N TYR A 72 10.37 8.81 -3.87
CA TYR A 72 9.27 7.88 -4.16
C TYR A 72 9.30 6.63 -3.29
N ARG A 73 10.36 6.45 -2.50
CA ARG A 73 10.59 5.34 -1.56
C ARG A 73 11.28 5.82 -0.27
N PRO A 74 10.76 6.88 0.39
CA PRO A 74 11.52 7.62 1.41
C PRO A 74 11.83 6.80 2.67
N ALA A 75 11.03 5.76 2.97
CA ALA A 75 11.22 4.90 4.14
C ALA A 75 12.02 3.61 3.86
N ILE A 76 12.48 3.37 2.63
CA ILE A 76 13.04 2.07 2.21
C ILE A 76 14.48 1.84 2.67
N GLU A 77 15.28 2.91 2.78
CA GLU A 77 16.66 2.88 3.27
C GLU A 77 16.76 3.74 4.54
N PRO A 78 16.59 3.14 5.73
CA PRO A 78 16.66 3.86 7.00
C PRO A 78 18.05 4.49 7.19
N GLY A 79 18.13 5.81 7.09
CA GLY A 79 19.37 6.58 7.14
C GLY A 79 19.90 7.02 5.78
N GLY A 80 19.20 6.71 4.68
CA GLY A 80 19.55 7.14 3.33
C GLY A 80 20.74 6.40 2.73
N TYR A 81 21.00 6.65 1.46
CA TYR A 81 22.12 6.11 0.68
C TYR A 81 23.37 6.99 0.79
N ALA A 82 24.52 6.46 0.37
CA ALA A 82 25.78 7.18 0.44
C ALA A 82 25.92 8.23 -0.68
N CYS A 83 25.31 8.00 -1.84
CA CYS A 83 25.30 8.94 -2.97
C CYS A 83 24.01 8.83 -3.80
N ALA A 84 23.78 9.81 -4.69
CA ALA A 84 22.60 9.84 -5.56
C ALA A 84 22.55 8.67 -6.55
N GLU A 85 23.70 8.20 -7.02
CA GLU A 85 23.79 7.07 -7.95
C GLU A 85 23.27 5.78 -7.32
N GLU A 86 23.51 5.55 -6.02
CA GLU A 86 22.97 4.40 -5.30
C GLU A 86 21.44 4.45 -5.19
N VAL A 87 20.86 5.64 -5.00
CA VAL A 87 19.40 5.84 -4.99
C VAL A 87 18.80 5.42 -6.32
N LEU A 88 19.37 5.91 -7.43
CA LEU A 88 18.88 5.65 -8.78
C LEU A 88 19.04 4.17 -9.15
N LEU A 89 20.17 3.55 -8.82
CA LEU A 89 20.41 2.12 -9.06
C LEU A 89 19.45 1.24 -8.24
N ALA A 90 19.20 1.60 -6.97
CA ALA A 90 18.20 0.92 -6.16
C ALA A 90 16.79 1.06 -6.75
N ARG A 91 16.47 2.21 -7.37
CA ARG A 91 15.17 2.44 -8.02
C ARG A 91 15.03 1.59 -9.27
N GLU A 92 16.07 1.57 -10.11
CA GLU A 92 16.12 0.73 -11.30
C GLU A 92 15.96 -0.76 -10.96
N THR A 93 16.59 -1.20 -9.86
CA THR A 93 16.45 -2.58 -9.35
C THR A 93 14.99 -2.89 -9.01
N THR A 94 14.33 -2.05 -8.21
CA THR A 94 12.90 -2.23 -7.87
C THR A 94 12.01 -2.17 -9.11
N LEU A 95 12.28 -1.29 -10.08
CA LEU A 95 11.53 -1.22 -11.34
C LEU A 95 11.67 -2.53 -12.15
N ALA A 96 12.85 -3.13 -12.18
CA ALA A 96 13.06 -4.42 -12.81
C ALA A 96 12.29 -5.55 -12.10
N CYS A 97 12.26 -5.56 -10.77
CA CYS A 97 11.45 -6.49 -9.97
C CYS A 97 9.94 -6.32 -10.23
N ILE A 98 9.45 -5.07 -10.23
CA ILE A 98 8.05 -4.77 -10.56
C ILE A 98 7.72 -5.33 -11.95
N ARG A 99 8.52 -5.01 -12.97
CA ARG A 99 8.29 -5.49 -14.34
C ARG A 99 8.23 -7.01 -14.41
N ALA A 100 9.17 -7.72 -13.77
CA ALA A 100 9.18 -9.18 -13.75
C ALA A 100 7.88 -9.75 -13.15
N ALA A 101 7.44 -9.23 -12.01
CA ALA A 101 6.23 -9.70 -11.38
C ALA A 101 4.95 -9.35 -12.14
N LEU A 102 4.87 -8.18 -12.79
CA LEU A 102 3.73 -7.83 -13.64
C LEU A 102 3.53 -8.86 -14.77
N ILE A 103 4.63 -9.39 -15.31
CA ILE A 103 4.62 -10.41 -16.37
C ILE A 103 4.19 -11.79 -15.83
N GLU A 104 4.57 -12.14 -14.61
CA GLU A 104 4.44 -13.51 -14.09
C GLU A 104 3.21 -13.73 -13.19
N MET A 105 2.64 -12.69 -12.59
CA MET A 105 1.58 -12.85 -11.59
C MET A 105 0.25 -13.37 -12.18
N ASP A 106 -0.42 -14.25 -11.45
CA ASP A 106 -1.78 -14.71 -11.83
C ASP A 106 -2.88 -13.75 -11.33
N LEU A 107 -2.65 -13.13 -10.16
CA LEU A 107 -3.61 -12.28 -9.46
C LEU A 107 -2.91 -11.04 -8.91
N PHE A 108 -3.37 -9.87 -9.34
CA PHE A 108 -2.98 -8.58 -8.79
C PHE A 108 -3.99 -8.14 -7.73
N VAL A 109 -3.55 -8.08 -6.47
CA VAL A 109 -4.37 -7.60 -5.36
C VAL A 109 -3.96 -6.17 -5.00
N PHE A 110 -4.92 -5.24 -5.02
CA PHE A 110 -4.67 -3.85 -4.66
C PHE A 110 -5.67 -3.32 -3.66
N THR A 111 -5.14 -2.83 -2.53
CA THR A 111 -5.92 -2.18 -1.48
C THR A 111 -5.87 -0.67 -1.68
N LEU A 112 -6.99 -0.08 -2.10
CA LEU A 112 -7.14 1.35 -2.28
C LEU A 112 -7.06 2.06 -0.93
N GLY A 113 -6.05 2.92 -0.79
CA GLY A 113 -5.72 3.60 0.46
C GLY A 113 -6.41 4.95 0.60
N LEU A 114 -6.00 5.91 -0.23
CA LEU A 114 -6.31 7.33 -0.12
C LEU A 114 -6.54 7.98 -1.49
N THR A 115 -7.31 9.07 -1.53
CA THR A 115 -7.38 9.99 -2.69
C THR A 115 -6.43 11.17 -2.55
N GLU A 116 -5.87 11.41 -1.36
CA GLU A 116 -4.92 12.49 -1.10
C GLU A 116 -3.49 12.03 -1.41
N GLY A 117 -2.72 12.90 -2.07
CA GLY A 117 -1.31 12.71 -2.34
C GLY A 117 -0.62 14.05 -2.61
N TRP A 118 0.65 13.98 -2.96
CA TRP A 118 1.47 15.14 -3.32
C TRP A 118 2.04 14.95 -4.71
N ILE A 119 2.15 16.04 -5.46
CA ILE A 119 2.71 16.01 -6.81
C ILE A 119 3.84 17.01 -6.96
N ASN A 120 4.78 16.68 -7.83
CA ASN A 120 5.74 17.63 -8.37
C ASN A 120 5.02 18.50 -9.43
N THR A 121 5.02 19.81 -9.25
CA THR A 121 4.34 20.76 -10.15
C THR A 121 4.99 20.88 -11.54
N THR A 122 6.25 20.45 -11.67
CA THR A 122 7.02 20.57 -12.93
C THR A 122 6.77 19.40 -13.86
N ASP A 123 6.79 18.16 -13.33
CA ASP A 123 6.70 16.93 -14.14
C ASP A 123 5.47 16.06 -13.84
N GLY A 124 4.69 16.42 -12.81
CA GLY A 124 3.48 15.70 -12.42
C GLY A 124 3.72 14.39 -11.69
N THR A 125 4.96 14.07 -11.31
CA THR A 125 5.25 12.87 -10.53
C THR A 125 4.60 12.92 -9.15
N VAL A 126 4.09 11.77 -8.70
CA VAL A 126 3.36 11.61 -7.44
C VAL A 126 4.31 11.12 -6.36
N TYR A 127 4.31 11.80 -5.22
CA TYR A 127 5.03 11.39 -4.03
C TYR A 127 4.12 10.53 -3.12
N PRO A 128 4.67 9.49 -2.47
CA PRO A 128 3.92 8.63 -1.53
C PRO A 128 3.49 9.36 -0.26
N VAL A 129 4.23 10.40 0.12
CA VAL A 129 4.01 11.24 1.30
C VAL A 129 4.46 12.66 0.98
N CYS A 130 4.04 13.64 1.78
CA CYS A 130 4.55 15.01 1.67
C CYS A 130 6.09 15.02 1.78
N PRO A 131 6.81 15.55 0.79
CA PRO A 131 8.26 15.73 0.91
C PRO A 131 8.62 16.57 2.14
N GLY A 132 9.67 16.18 2.87
CA GLY A 132 10.04 16.78 4.15
C GLY A 132 9.40 16.13 5.39
N THR A 133 8.41 15.24 5.24
CA THR A 133 7.87 14.47 6.38
C THR A 133 8.82 13.39 6.88
N ILE A 134 9.49 12.68 5.96
CA ILE A 134 10.43 11.59 6.28
C ILE A 134 11.88 12.01 5.98
N ALA A 135 12.11 12.58 4.80
CA ALA A 135 13.40 13.06 4.34
C ALA A 135 13.20 14.21 3.35
N GLY A 136 14.28 14.95 3.05
CA GLY A 136 14.25 16.12 2.18
C GLY A 136 13.63 17.35 2.84
N GLN A 137 13.28 18.34 2.03
CA GLN A 137 12.62 19.57 2.47
C GLN A 137 11.38 19.82 1.63
N PHE A 138 10.36 20.41 2.26
CA PHE A 138 9.18 20.87 1.55
C PHE A 138 9.49 22.16 0.78
N ASP A 139 9.14 22.20 -0.50
CA ASP A 139 9.19 23.37 -1.36
C ASP A 139 7.78 23.65 -1.87
N ALA A 140 7.22 24.82 -1.56
CA ALA A 140 5.84 25.19 -1.91
C ALA A 140 5.65 25.48 -3.41
N ASP A 141 6.73 25.80 -4.14
CA ASP A 141 6.67 26.01 -5.59
C ASP A 141 6.74 24.68 -6.35
N LEU A 142 7.37 23.66 -5.76
CA LEU A 142 7.56 22.34 -6.37
C LEU A 142 6.54 21.30 -5.90
N HIS A 143 6.15 21.30 -4.63
CA HIS A 143 5.31 20.27 -4.02
C HIS A 143 3.89 20.77 -3.79
N ALA A 144 2.94 20.22 -4.55
CA ALA A 144 1.54 20.58 -4.45
C ALA A 144 0.70 19.43 -3.88
N PHE A 145 -0.18 19.77 -2.94
CA PHE A 145 -1.23 18.86 -2.48
C PHE A 145 -2.21 18.57 -3.61
N ARG A 146 -2.59 17.29 -3.78
CA ARG A 146 -3.61 16.85 -4.72
C ARG A 146 -4.57 15.89 -4.04
N ASN A 147 -5.86 16.23 -4.05
CA ASN A 147 -6.93 15.29 -3.78
C ASN A 147 -7.51 14.83 -5.12
N PHE A 148 -7.21 13.61 -5.54
CA PHE A 148 -7.63 13.07 -6.82
C PHE A 148 -9.15 12.87 -6.85
N SER A 149 -9.79 13.36 -7.91
CA SER A 149 -11.22 13.18 -8.12
C SER A 149 -11.58 11.73 -8.47
N TYR A 150 -12.88 11.42 -8.48
CA TYR A 150 -13.38 10.12 -8.95
C TYR A 150 -12.87 9.78 -10.36
N ASP A 151 -12.99 10.71 -11.32
CA ASP A 151 -12.61 10.45 -12.70
C ASP A 151 -11.11 10.23 -12.87
N GLU A 152 -10.28 11.04 -12.19
CA GLU A 152 -8.82 10.86 -12.21
C GLU A 152 -8.41 9.53 -11.58
N THR A 153 -9.05 9.16 -10.48
CA THR A 153 -8.79 7.90 -9.76
C THR A 153 -9.17 6.70 -10.63
N LEU A 154 -10.35 6.74 -11.26
CA LEU A 154 -10.83 5.71 -12.17
C LEU A 154 -9.90 5.58 -13.39
N GLN A 155 -9.55 6.71 -14.01
CA GLN A 155 -8.68 6.75 -15.18
C GLN A 155 -7.29 6.20 -14.87
N ALA A 156 -6.70 6.56 -13.72
CA ALA A 156 -5.39 6.05 -13.32
C ALA A 156 -5.40 4.52 -13.13
N MET A 157 -6.46 3.98 -12.51
CA MET A 157 -6.64 2.53 -12.35
C MET A 157 -6.78 1.82 -13.71
N GLN A 158 -7.61 2.36 -14.62
CA GLN A 158 -7.75 1.83 -15.97
C GLN A 158 -6.42 1.85 -16.71
N GLN A 159 -5.71 2.98 -16.71
CA GLN A 159 -4.39 3.06 -17.35
C GLN A 159 -3.40 2.03 -16.79
N ALA A 160 -3.38 1.83 -15.47
CA ALA A 160 -2.53 0.83 -14.85
C ALA A 160 -2.94 -0.60 -15.25
N PHE A 161 -4.23 -0.94 -15.19
CA PHE A 161 -4.72 -2.28 -15.53
C PHE A 161 -4.49 -2.63 -16.99
N GLU A 162 -4.73 -1.67 -17.89
CA GLU A 162 -4.54 -1.83 -19.32
C GLU A 162 -3.06 -2.07 -19.61
N ALA A 163 -2.16 -1.27 -19.03
CA ALA A 163 -0.72 -1.45 -19.19
C ALA A 163 -0.23 -2.82 -18.66
N ILE A 164 -0.77 -3.30 -17.54
CA ILE A 164 -0.46 -4.64 -17.02
C ILE A 164 -0.98 -5.73 -17.98
N LYS A 165 -2.20 -5.57 -18.52
CA LYS A 165 -2.80 -6.55 -19.43
C LYS A 165 -2.06 -6.68 -20.76
N GLU A 166 -1.41 -5.62 -21.22
CA GLU A 166 -0.56 -5.68 -22.41
C GLU A 166 0.63 -6.64 -22.24
N VAL A 167 1.22 -6.71 -21.05
CA VAL A 167 2.33 -7.62 -20.76
C VAL A 167 1.91 -8.97 -20.17
N ASN A 168 0.71 -9.03 -19.57
CA ASN A 168 0.14 -10.23 -18.99
C ASN A 168 -1.38 -10.31 -19.23
N PRO A 169 -1.80 -10.86 -20.39
CA PRO A 169 -3.22 -10.92 -20.74
C PRO A 169 -4.07 -11.81 -19.81
N ASN A 170 -3.45 -12.71 -19.05
CA ASN A 170 -4.16 -13.69 -18.23
C ASN A 170 -4.40 -13.22 -16.79
N VAL A 171 -3.72 -12.16 -16.34
CA VAL A 171 -3.85 -11.67 -14.98
C VAL A 171 -5.30 -11.33 -14.63
N LYS A 172 -5.66 -11.60 -13.38
CA LYS A 172 -6.91 -11.16 -12.74
C LYS A 172 -6.62 -10.08 -11.72
N PHE A 173 -7.60 -9.23 -11.46
CA PHE A 173 -7.49 -8.14 -10.50
C PHE A 173 -8.46 -8.36 -9.34
N LEU A 174 -7.98 -8.13 -8.12
CA LEU A 174 -8.82 -8.10 -6.94
C LEU A 174 -8.60 -6.77 -6.21
N LEU A 175 -9.67 -6.00 -6.11
CA LEU A 175 -9.68 -4.73 -5.41
C LEU A 175 -10.26 -4.88 -4.02
N THR A 176 -9.76 -4.08 -3.09
CA THR A 176 -10.44 -3.77 -1.84
C THR A 176 -10.15 -2.32 -1.44
N VAL A 177 -10.92 -1.76 -0.50
CA VAL A 177 -10.65 -0.45 0.11
C VAL A 177 -10.11 -0.67 1.53
N SER A 178 -9.08 0.10 1.91
CA SER A 178 -8.57 0.05 3.28
C SER A 178 -9.58 0.67 4.25
N PRO A 179 -9.91 -0.01 5.38
CA PRO A 179 -10.76 0.56 6.42
C PRO A 179 -10.08 1.57 7.31
N VAL A 180 -8.75 1.70 7.23
CA VAL A 180 -7.98 2.62 8.07
C VAL A 180 -8.32 4.07 7.67
N PRO A 181 -8.86 4.90 8.58
CA PRO A 181 -9.11 6.33 8.35
C PRO A 181 -7.85 7.12 8.00
N LEU A 182 -7.97 8.38 7.58
CA LEU A 182 -6.80 9.28 7.47
C LEU A 182 -6.33 9.69 8.87
N THR A 183 -5.02 9.85 9.06
CA THR A 183 -4.47 10.42 10.30
C THR A 183 -4.68 11.93 10.29
N ALA A 184 -4.36 12.54 9.15
CA ALA A 184 -4.50 13.96 8.88
C ALA A 184 -4.79 14.17 7.40
N THR A 185 -5.13 15.42 7.08
CA THR A 185 -5.47 15.86 5.74
C THR A 185 -4.81 17.21 5.47
N ALA A 186 -4.33 17.40 4.25
CA ALA A 186 -3.81 18.68 3.78
C ALA A 186 -4.87 19.50 3.01
N SER A 187 -6.12 19.02 2.96
CA SER A 187 -7.24 19.72 2.31
C SER A 187 -7.70 20.98 3.05
N GLY A 188 -7.36 21.12 4.33
CA GLY A 188 -7.91 22.13 5.23
C GLY A 188 -9.30 21.78 5.80
N ASP A 189 -9.91 20.70 5.34
CA ASP A 189 -11.15 20.18 5.92
C ASP A 189 -10.89 19.36 7.20
N HIS A 190 -11.95 19.05 7.93
CA HIS A 190 -11.87 18.15 9.08
C HIS A 190 -11.54 16.72 8.63
N VAL A 191 -10.60 16.04 9.31
CA VAL A 191 -10.12 14.70 8.94
C VAL A 191 -11.23 13.64 8.75
N LEU A 192 -12.32 13.73 9.50
CA LEU A 192 -13.49 12.85 9.33
C LEU A 192 -14.21 13.08 7.99
N VAL A 193 -14.33 14.33 7.55
CA VAL A 193 -14.95 14.68 6.26
C VAL A 193 -14.06 14.19 5.13
N SER A 194 -12.75 14.47 5.20
CA SER A 194 -11.78 14.04 4.20
C SER A 194 -11.66 12.51 4.13
N THR A 195 -11.71 11.83 5.28
CA THR A 195 -11.79 10.36 5.34
C THR A 195 -13.04 9.84 4.64
N THR A 196 -14.21 10.40 4.98
CA THR A 196 -15.47 9.97 4.39
C THR A 196 -15.46 10.17 2.87
N TYR A 197 -14.97 11.32 2.40
CA TYR A 197 -14.83 11.60 0.97
C TYR A 197 -13.90 10.59 0.29
N SER A 198 -12.67 10.43 0.81
CA SER A 198 -11.63 9.57 0.26
C SER A 198 -12.12 8.12 0.13
N LYS A 199 -12.69 7.54 1.20
CA LYS A 199 -13.21 6.17 1.16
C LYS A 199 -14.42 6.01 0.24
N SER A 200 -15.29 7.01 0.16
CA SER A 200 -16.46 6.98 -0.74
C SER A 200 -16.03 6.99 -2.20
N VAL A 201 -15.09 7.85 -2.58
CA VAL A 201 -14.55 7.92 -3.95
C VAL A 201 -13.87 6.61 -4.33
N LEU A 202 -12.94 6.11 -3.49
CA LEU A 202 -12.23 4.87 -3.76
C LEU A 202 -13.18 3.68 -3.87
N ARG A 203 -14.21 3.63 -3.00
CA ARG A 203 -15.22 2.56 -3.06
C ARG A 203 -16.08 2.64 -4.31
N ALA A 204 -16.46 3.84 -4.74
CA ALA A 204 -17.18 4.04 -5.99
C ALA A 204 -16.34 3.58 -7.20
N VAL A 205 -15.05 3.94 -7.25
CA VAL A 205 -14.13 3.51 -8.31
C VAL A 205 -13.98 1.99 -8.34
N ALA A 206 -13.77 1.35 -7.18
CA ALA A 206 -13.69 -0.11 -7.11
C ALA A 206 -14.98 -0.81 -7.60
N GLY A 207 -16.15 -0.23 -7.28
CA GLY A 207 -17.44 -0.71 -7.75
C GLY A 207 -17.62 -0.55 -9.26
N ALA A 208 -17.19 0.59 -9.81
CA ALA A 208 -17.23 0.83 -11.25
C ALA A 208 -16.33 -0.16 -11.99
N LEU A 209 -15.08 -0.34 -11.56
CA LEU A 209 -14.12 -1.25 -12.20
C LEU A 209 -14.60 -2.70 -12.18
N SER A 210 -15.07 -3.19 -11.03
CA SER A 210 -15.62 -4.55 -10.91
C SER A 210 -16.90 -4.77 -11.71
N SER A 211 -17.69 -3.72 -11.95
CA SER A 211 -18.90 -3.82 -12.79
C SER A 211 -18.58 -3.76 -14.29
N MET A 212 -17.53 -3.03 -14.68
CA MET A 212 -17.16 -2.80 -16.09
C MET A 212 -16.23 -3.88 -16.64
N ARG A 213 -15.55 -4.66 -15.80
CA ARG A 213 -14.50 -5.59 -16.22
C ARG A 213 -14.74 -7.00 -15.70
N GLU A 214 -14.74 -7.97 -16.62
CA GLU A 214 -14.87 -9.40 -16.26
C GLU A 214 -13.62 -9.98 -15.56
N ASP A 215 -12.48 -9.28 -15.62
CA ASP A 215 -11.23 -9.70 -14.99
C ASP A 215 -10.96 -9.05 -13.64
N THR A 216 -11.92 -8.29 -13.10
CA THR A 216 -11.75 -7.52 -11.86
C THR A 216 -12.87 -7.82 -10.87
N ASP A 217 -12.50 -8.28 -9.68
CA ASP A 217 -13.43 -8.46 -8.56
C ASP A 217 -13.16 -7.47 -7.42
N TYR A 218 -14.14 -7.34 -6.52
CA TYR A 218 -14.03 -6.55 -5.29
C TYR A 218 -14.26 -7.40 -4.05
N PHE A 219 -13.33 -7.37 -3.12
CA PHE A 219 -13.47 -8.00 -1.80
C PHE A 219 -13.85 -6.94 -0.74
N PRO A 220 -14.96 -7.11 0.01
CA PRO A 220 -15.49 -6.07 0.89
C PRO A 220 -14.83 -6.01 2.27
N SER A 221 -13.49 -5.94 2.37
CA SER A 221 -12.83 -5.83 3.68
C SER A 221 -13.14 -4.51 4.38
N TYR A 222 -13.31 -3.42 3.61
CA TYR A 222 -13.72 -2.11 4.12
C TYR A 222 -15.04 -2.18 4.88
N GLU A 223 -16.07 -2.73 4.26
CA GLU A 223 -17.42 -2.80 4.80
C GLU A 223 -17.53 -3.77 5.97
N VAL A 224 -16.76 -4.87 5.94
CA VAL A 224 -16.71 -5.83 7.07
C VAL A 224 -16.13 -5.19 8.33
N ILE A 225 -15.18 -4.26 8.20
CA ILE A 225 -14.57 -3.58 9.35
C ILE A 225 -15.37 -2.36 9.78
N SER A 226 -15.76 -1.51 8.83
CA SER A 226 -16.29 -0.17 9.12
C SER A 226 -17.83 -0.07 9.02
N GLY A 227 -18.49 -1.08 8.45
CA GLY A 227 -19.92 -1.02 8.17
C GLY A 227 -20.79 -0.92 9.42
N ALA A 228 -21.92 -0.21 9.29
CA ALA A 228 -22.88 -0.03 10.38
C ALA A 228 -23.33 -1.35 11.07
N PRO A 229 -23.52 -2.49 10.36
CA PRO A 229 -23.86 -3.77 11.01
C PRO A 229 -22.80 -4.25 12.01
N TYR A 230 -21.52 -3.91 11.78
CA TYR A 230 -20.40 -4.29 12.64
C TYR A 230 -20.12 -3.26 13.74
N ARG A 231 -20.78 -2.09 13.71
CA ARG A 231 -20.71 -1.07 14.77
C ARG A 231 -19.28 -0.66 15.14
N ALA A 232 -18.38 -0.62 14.15
CA ALA A 232 -16.96 -0.32 14.35
C ALA A 232 -16.24 -1.23 15.37
N MET A 233 -16.79 -2.41 15.68
CA MET A 233 -16.31 -3.28 16.76
C MET A 233 -14.92 -3.88 16.53
N PHE A 234 -14.40 -3.76 15.31
CA PHE A 234 -13.11 -4.28 14.90
C PHE A 234 -11.98 -3.25 14.93
N PHE A 235 -12.24 -2.03 15.39
CA PHE A 235 -11.20 -1.07 15.68
C PHE A 235 -10.77 -1.14 17.16
N ASP A 236 -9.50 -0.82 17.40
CA ASP A 236 -8.97 -0.56 18.74
C ASP A 236 -9.59 0.73 19.32
N PRO A 237 -9.35 1.07 20.61
CA PRO A 237 -9.90 2.28 21.22
C PRO A 237 -9.54 3.59 20.52
N ASN A 238 -8.49 3.61 19.69
CA ASN A 238 -8.13 4.76 18.85
C ASN A 238 -9.04 4.93 17.62
N LEU A 239 -9.97 4.00 17.38
CA LEU A 239 -10.93 3.98 16.27
C LEU A 239 -10.28 4.00 14.88
N ARG A 240 -9.01 3.54 14.79
CA ARG A 240 -8.18 3.58 13.58
C ARG A 240 -7.52 2.23 13.30
N THR A 241 -6.84 1.67 14.30
CA THR A 241 -6.12 0.40 14.16
C THR A 241 -7.10 -0.75 14.13
N VAL A 242 -6.97 -1.64 13.14
CA VAL A 242 -7.81 -2.84 13.05
C VAL A 242 -7.31 -3.88 14.04
N THR A 243 -8.21 -4.35 14.90
CA THR A 243 -7.91 -5.39 15.88
C THR A 243 -7.49 -6.70 15.20
N PRO A 244 -6.64 -7.52 15.82
CA PRO A 244 -6.29 -8.85 15.28
C PRO A 244 -7.51 -9.73 15.00
N LYS A 245 -8.55 -9.62 15.84
CA LYS A 245 -9.83 -10.31 15.65
C LYS A 245 -10.56 -9.83 14.40
N GLY A 246 -10.51 -8.54 14.09
CA GLY A 246 -11.04 -7.96 12.85
C GLY A 246 -10.32 -8.50 11.63
N VAL A 247 -8.98 -8.51 11.65
CA VAL A 247 -8.16 -9.09 10.57
C VAL A 247 -8.51 -10.57 10.36
N GLU A 248 -8.57 -11.37 11.42
CA GLU A 248 -8.94 -12.79 11.34
C GLU A 248 -10.35 -12.97 10.75
N HIS A 249 -11.31 -12.16 11.17
CA HIS A 249 -12.68 -12.23 10.66
C HIS A 249 -12.74 -11.92 9.16
N VAL A 250 -12.09 -10.84 8.70
CA VAL A 250 -11.98 -10.50 7.29
C VAL A 250 -11.32 -11.63 6.50
N MET A 251 -10.19 -12.16 6.97
CA MET A 251 -9.50 -13.24 6.29
C MET A 251 -10.34 -14.52 6.23
N SER A 252 -11.15 -14.81 7.24
CA SER A 252 -12.07 -15.97 7.22
C SER A 252 -13.08 -15.87 6.08
N HIS A 253 -13.64 -14.68 5.83
CA HIS A 253 -14.54 -14.42 4.70
C HIS A 253 -13.81 -14.45 3.37
N PHE A 254 -12.60 -13.90 3.32
CA PHE A 254 -11.76 -13.94 2.11
C PHE A 254 -11.57 -15.38 1.64
N PHE A 255 -11.05 -16.25 2.51
CA PHE A 255 -10.80 -17.65 2.18
C PHE A 255 -12.08 -18.42 1.85
N ALA A 256 -13.19 -18.14 2.54
CA ALA A 256 -14.48 -18.74 2.19
C ALA A 256 -14.96 -18.30 0.80
N GLY A 257 -14.81 -17.02 0.46
CA GLY A 257 -15.24 -16.44 -0.81
C GLY A 257 -14.47 -16.96 -2.01
N VAL A 258 -13.16 -17.21 -1.87
CA VAL A 258 -12.34 -17.79 -2.95
C VAL A 258 -12.36 -19.33 -3.00
N GLY A 259 -13.29 -19.97 -2.28
CA GLY A 259 -13.45 -21.44 -2.28
C GLY A 259 -12.31 -22.18 -1.57
N MET A 260 -11.52 -21.47 -0.77
CA MET A 260 -10.34 -21.97 -0.07
C MET A 260 -10.68 -22.40 1.37
N GLN A 261 -11.69 -23.26 1.51
CA GLN A 261 -11.95 -23.93 2.77
C GLN A 261 -11.00 -25.11 2.93
N GLN A 262 -10.06 -25.03 3.87
CA GLN A 262 -9.57 -26.25 4.51
C GLN A 262 -10.57 -26.67 5.58
N GLU A 263 -10.94 -27.95 5.59
CA GLU A 263 -11.53 -28.57 6.78
C GLU A 263 -10.56 -28.34 7.94
N THR A 264 -10.99 -27.57 8.94
CA THR A 264 -10.22 -27.47 10.18
C THR A 264 -10.24 -28.87 10.81
N PRO A 265 -9.12 -29.57 11.01
CA PRO A 265 -9.14 -30.75 11.86
C PRO A 265 -9.59 -30.29 13.25
N VAL A 266 -10.74 -30.78 13.70
CA VAL A 266 -11.20 -30.56 15.06
C VAL A 266 -10.28 -31.39 15.96
N ASP A 267 -9.15 -30.81 16.37
CA ASP A 267 -8.25 -31.45 17.32
C ASP A 267 -8.97 -31.49 18.68
N PRO A 268 -9.20 -32.66 19.29
CA PRO A 268 -9.93 -32.74 20.56
C PRO A 268 -9.17 -31.96 21.63
N ILE A 269 -9.88 -31.00 22.24
CA ILE A 269 -9.48 -30.08 23.30
C ILE A 269 -8.32 -30.63 24.16
N ARG A 270 -7.08 -30.22 23.83
CA ARG A 270 -5.95 -30.31 24.76
C ARG A 270 -5.98 -29.07 25.65
N LYS A 271 -6.31 -29.27 26.93
CA LYS A 271 -6.09 -28.30 28.00
C LYS A 271 -4.59 -28.03 28.15
N GLY A 272 -4.06 -27.11 27.36
CA GLY A 272 -2.71 -26.55 27.51
C GLY A 272 -2.80 -25.09 27.94
N ALA A 273 -2.03 -24.71 28.97
CA ALA A 273 -1.93 -23.35 29.47
C ALA A 273 -1.65 -22.34 28.33
N PRO A 274 -2.15 -21.09 28.43
CA PRO A 274 -1.99 -20.12 27.37
C PRO A 274 -0.49 -19.84 27.14
N LYS A 275 0.04 -20.30 26.00
CA LYS A 275 1.29 -19.77 25.48
C LYS A 275 1.01 -18.30 25.17
N LYS A 276 1.83 -17.40 25.72
CA LYS A 276 1.89 -16.01 25.26
C LYS A 276 2.13 -16.03 23.76
N VAL A 277 1.08 -15.72 23.00
CA VAL A 277 1.22 -15.23 21.64
C VAL A 277 1.91 -13.89 21.82
N GLU A 278 3.18 -13.81 21.42
CA GLU A 278 3.82 -12.51 21.26
C GLU A 278 2.96 -11.72 20.29
N THR A 279 2.38 -10.65 20.83
CA THR A 279 1.60 -9.67 20.10
C THR A 279 2.47 -9.13 18.97
N VAL A 280 2.17 -9.56 17.75
CA VAL A 280 2.62 -8.88 16.54
C VAL A 280 1.81 -7.59 16.49
N GLY A 281 2.29 -6.58 17.20
CA GLY A 281 1.88 -5.21 16.97
C GLY A 281 2.25 -4.87 15.54
N ASP A 282 1.24 -4.66 14.71
CA ASP A 282 1.36 -3.87 13.50
C ASP A 282 1.79 -2.46 13.91
N ASP A 283 3.10 -2.28 14.10
CA ASP A 283 3.73 -1.00 13.79
C ASP A 283 3.53 -0.81 12.29
N LEU A 284 2.39 -0.19 11.96
CA LEU A 284 2.08 0.45 10.70
C LEU A 284 3.36 1.10 10.19
N VAL A 285 3.88 0.52 9.12
CA VAL A 285 5.23 0.73 8.57
C VAL A 285 5.54 2.23 8.53
N CYS A 286 6.60 2.62 9.25
CA CYS A 286 7.32 3.90 9.33
C CYS A 286 6.58 5.20 8.92
N GLU A 287 6.05 5.26 7.70
CA GLU A 287 5.38 6.40 7.10
C GLU A 287 4.11 6.85 7.85
N GLU A 288 3.24 5.92 8.29
CA GLU A 288 2.01 6.28 9.03
C GLU A 288 2.32 6.77 10.45
N ALA A 289 3.25 6.12 11.14
CA ALA A 289 3.70 6.53 12.47
C ALA A 289 4.38 7.91 12.45
N VAL A 290 5.14 8.22 11.39
CA VAL A 290 5.72 9.55 11.19
C VAL A 290 4.61 10.59 10.97
N MET A 291 3.60 10.30 10.13
CA MET A 291 2.46 11.20 9.96
C MET A 291 1.69 11.43 11.28
N GLU A 292 1.53 10.43 12.13
CA GLU A 292 0.93 10.59 13.47
C GLU A 292 1.77 11.51 14.37
N ALA A 293 3.10 11.38 14.36
CA ALA A 293 3.98 12.21 15.19
C ALA A 293 3.96 13.70 14.81
N TRP A 294 3.84 14.01 13.52
CA TRP A 294 3.77 15.41 13.04
C TRP A 294 2.50 16.15 13.45
N ASN A 295 1.39 15.44 13.68
CA ASN A 295 0.11 16.05 14.08
C ASN A 295 -0.05 16.23 15.60
N ALA A 296 0.90 15.72 16.40
CA ALA A 296 0.89 15.85 17.84
C ALA A 296 1.55 17.15 18.35
N ASN A 297 2.05 17.99 17.44
CA ASN A 297 2.66 19.31 17.69
C ASN A 297 1.77 20.44 17.15
#